data_AF-A0A382SME3-F1
#
_entry.id   AF-A0A382SME3-F1
#
_cell.length_a   1.000
_cell.length_b   1.000
_cell.length_c   1.000
_cell.angle_alpha   90.00
_cell.angle_beta   90.00
_cell.angle_gamma   90.00
#
_symmetry.space_group_name_H-M   'P 1'
#
loop_
_entity.id
_entity.type
_entity.pdbx_description
1 polymer ?
#
loop_
_entity_poly.entity_id
_entity_poly.type
_entity_poly.pdbx_seq_one_letter_code
_entity_poly.pdbx_strand_id
1 'polypeptide(L)'
;GQFTIVATAQQGVDLKEIEDAIDEELAIFLKKGPSRSEMDRIKTQYRAGFIRGIERIGGFGGKSDILARNQVYGGRPDQYKITLDRVAAATAKDLKESANRWLSDGVYILEIHPFPNYSASTKDADRSKLPDVGDFPTLRFPDLEKTTLANGLKVILAERHDIPVVDFNWVFDAGYAADQFGLPGTASMTMNMLDEGTKKRSALEISAEKDRLGASLGSGSQLDICNVRLSALKENLEQSLALAADVILNPVFPEDELARLKKQRLARIKQEKVRPFSMALRVFPKLLYGEDHAYSNPLTGSGTEASTMA
;
A
#
# COMPACT_ATOMS: atom_id res chain seq x y z
N GLY A 1 -7.04 -25.35 0.71
CA GLY A 1 -6.49 -23.98 0.75
C GLY A 1 -5.86 -23.76 2.11
N GLN A 2 -5.09 -22.69 2.27
CA GLN A 2 -4.55 -22.27 3.56
C GLN A 2 -5.12 -20.89 3.89
N PHE A 3 -5.46 -20.66 5.15
CA PHE A 3 -5.74 -19.33 5.67
C PHE A 3 -4.55 -18.96 6.57
N THR A 4 -4.02 -17.74 6.42
CA THR A 4 -2.79 -17.34 7.11
C THR A 4 -2.98 -15.95 7.71
N ILE A 5 -2.67 -15.83 9.00
CA ILE A 5 -2.53 -14.55 9.70
C ILE A 5 -1.02 -14.34 9.87
N VAL A 6 -0.52 -13.16 9.51
CA VAL A 6 0.90 -12.81 9.61
C VAL A 6 1.04 -11.59 10.49
N ALA A 7 1.91 -11.69 11.50
CA ALA A 7 2.30 -10.57 12.35
C ALA A 7 3.84 -10.50 12.42
N THR A 8 4.36 -9.31 12.71
CA THR A 8 5.80 -9.08 12.88
C THR A 8 6.03 -8.32 14.17
N ALA A 9 6.78 -8.92 15.09
CA ALA A 9 7.08 -8.33 16.38
C ALA A 9 8.09 -7.18 16.27
N GLN A 10 7.97 -6.20 17.18
CA GLN A 10 9.06 -5.27 17.42
C GLN A 10 10.20 -5.99 18.16
N GLN A 11 11.42 -5.47 18.06
CA GLN A 11 12.57 -6.07 18.73
C GLN A 11 12.35 -6.10 20.25
N GLY A 12 12.42 -7.29 20.85
CA GLY A 12 12.24 -7.51 22.28
C GLY A 12 10.79 -7.67 22.74
N VAL A 13 9.81 -7.60 21.83
CA VAL A 13 8.42 -7.98 22.11
C VAL A 13 8.30 -9.51 22.04
N ASP A 14 7.63 -10.10 23.02
CA ASP A 14 7.36 -11.52 23.06
C ASP A 14 6.37 -11.90 21.94
N LEU A 15 6.68 -12.97 21.20
CA LEU A 15 5.78 -13.50 20.18
C LEU A 15 4.48 -14.00 20.81
N LYS A 16 4.51 -14.44 22.07
CA LYS A 16 3.32 -14.94 22.77
C LYS A 16 2.27 -13.85 23.00
N GLU A 17 2.68 -12.63 23.31
CA GLU A 17 1.74 -11.50 23.46
C GLU A 17 1.00 -11.19 22.15
N ILE A 18 1.68 -11.37 21.01
CA ILE A 18 1.10 -11.15 19.68
C ILE A 18 0.14 -12.29 19.32
N GLU A 19 0.53 -13.53 19.61
CA GLU A 19 -0.31 -14.72 19.44
C GLU A 19 -1.61 -14.59 20.25
N ASP A 20 -1.51 -14.24 21.53
CA ASP A 20 -2.68 -14.11 22.41
C ASP A 20 -3.66 -13.03 21.92
N ALA A 21 -3.14 -11.91 21.39
CA ALA A 21 -3.96 -10.86 20.80
C ALA A 21 -4.67 -11.32 19.51
N ILE A 22 -4.00 -12.12 18.67
CA ILE A 22 -4.60 -12.70 17.47
C ILE A 22 -5.69 -13.70 17.86
N ASP A 23 -5.45 -14.54 18.86
CA ASP A 23 -6.39 -15.54 19.34
C ASP A 23 -7.63 -14.90 19.96
N GLU A 24 -7.47 -13.80 20.71
CA GLU A 24 -8.58 -13.02 21.26
C GLU A 24 -9.48 -12.49 20.14
N GLU A 25 -8.91 -11.82 19.14
CA GLU A 25 -9.66 -11.27 18.02
C GLU A 25 -10.33 -12.35 17.16
N LEU A 26 -9.62 -13.48 16.94
CA LEU A 26 -10.19 -14.63 16.23
C LEU A 26 -11.37 -15.22 17.01
N ALA A 27 -11.27 -15.36 18.34
CA ALA A 27 -12.36 -15.84 19.18
C ALA A 27 -13.57 -14.89 19.14
N ILE A 28 -13.34 -13.58 19.18
CA ILE A 28 -14.39 -12.56 19.01
C ILE A 28 -15.08 -12.74 17.66
N PHE A 29 -14.31 -12.89 16.57
CA PHE A 29 -14.85 -13.06 15.22
C PHE A 29 -15.64 -14.37 15.09
N LEU A 30 -15.14 -15.49 15.59
CA LEU A 30 -15.85 -16.78 15.58
C LEU A 30 -17.19 -16.70 16.32
N LYS A 31 -17.22 -15.98 17.45
CA LYS A 31 -18.42 -15.81 18.28
C LYS A 31 -19.43 -14.84 17.67
N LYS A 32 -19.00 -13.68 17.18
CA LYS A 32 -19.91 -12.60 16.74
C LYS A 32 -20.16 -12.61 15.23
N GLY A 33 -19.16 -12.98 14.43
CA GLY A 33 -19.14 -12.76 12.99
C GLY A 33 -18.94 -11.28 12.64
N PRO A 34 -18.85 -10.95 11.35
CA PRO A 34 -18.70 -9.57 10.91
C PRO A 34 -20.00 -8.77 11.09
N SER A 35 -19.86 -7.49 11.40
CA SER A 35 -20.95 -6.53 11.40
C SER A 35 -21.43 -6.21 9.99
N ARG A 36 -22.62 -5.61 9.87
CA ARG A 36 -23.16 -5.16 8.57
C ARG A 36 -22.25 -4.12 7.89
N SER A 37 -21.71 -3.17 8.65
CA SER A 37 -20.81 -2.16 8.11
C SER A 37 -19.51 -2.77 7.59
N GLU A 38 -18.95 -3.78 8.26
CA GLU A 38 -17.78 -4.52 7.76
C GLU A 38 -18.11 -5.31 6.49
N MET A 39 -19.28 -5.95 6.43
CA MET A 39 -19.74 -6.66 5.23
C MET A 39 -19.83 -5.73 4.02
N ASP A 40 -20.51 -4.59 4.18
CA ASP A 40 -20.68 -3.63 3.09
C ASP A 40 -19.31 -3.09 2.62
N ARG A 41 -18.42 -2.80 3.57
CA ARG A 41 -17.06 -2.33 3.34
C ARG A 41 -16.22 -3.34 2.55
N ILE A 42 -16.15 -4.59 3.00
CA ILE A 42 -15.36 -5.64 2.34
C ILE A 42 -15.89 -5.93 0.93
N LYS A 43 -17.21 -5.93 0.72
CA LYS A 43 -17.80 -6.12 -0.60
C LYS A 43 -17.42 -4.99 -1.56
N THR A 44 -17.47 -3.74 -1.10
CA THR A 44 -17.03 -2.60 -1.90
C THR A 44 -15.54 -2.68 -2.22
N GLN A 45 -14.68 -2.95 -1.24
CA GLN A 45 -13.25 -3.14 -1.46
C GLN A 45 -12.97 -4.26 -2.47
N TYR A 46 -13.65 -5.40 -2.36
CA TYR A 46 -13.48 -6.53 -3.27
C TYR A 46 -13.86 -6.16 -4.70
N ARG A 47 -15.01 -5.49 -4.90
CA ARG A 47 -15.44 -5.01 -6.21
C ARG A 47 -14.45 -3.99 -6.78
N ALA A 48 -14.02 -3.02 -5.97
CA ALA A 48 -13.06 -2.01 -6.40
C ALA A 48 -11.69 -2.62 -6.76
N GLY A 49 -11.21 -3.57 -5.95
CA GLY A 49 -9.99 -4.32 -6.20
C GLY A 49 -10.06 -5.16 -7.49
N PHE A 50 -11.21 -5.78 -7.76
CA PHE A 50 -11.43 -6.48 -9.03
C PHE A 50 -11.39 -5.51 -10.22
N ILE A 51 -12.12 -4.38 -10.16
CA ILE A 51 -12.17 -3.37 -11.24
C ILE A 51 -10.78 -2.83 -11.56
N ARG A 52 -9.99 -2.45 -10.54
CA ARG A 52 -8.60 -2.00 -10.73
C ARG A 52 -7.68 -3.13 -11.19
N GLY A 53 -7.91 -4.34 -10.70
CA GLY A 53 -7.16 -5.52 -11.12
C GLY A 53 -7.26 -5.72 -12.62
N ILE A 54 -8.49 -5.75 -13.14
CA ILE A 54 -8.74 -5.92 -14.57
C ILE A 54 -8.37 -4.70 -15.42
N GLU A 55 -7.92 -3.58 -14.86
CA GLU A 55 -7.31 -2.53 -15.66
C GLU A 55 -6.05 -3.04 -16.39
N ARG A 56 -5.25 -3.82 -15.64
CA ARG A 56 -3.97 -4.32 -16.09
C ARG A 56 -4.17 -5.57 -16.93
N ILE A 57 -3.50 -5.64 -18.08
CA ILE A 57 -3.54 -6.82 -18.95
C ILE A 57 -2.93 -8.03 -18.22
N GLY A 58 -1.80 -7.84 -17.54
CA GLY A 58 -1.08 -8.90 -16.82
C GLY A 58 -0.66 -8.51 -15.40
N GLY A 59 0.14 -9.39 -14.76
CA GLY A 59 0.49 -9.30 -13.35
C GLY A 59 -0.56 -9.93 -12.43
N PHE A 60 -0.20 -10.13 -11.15
CA PHE A 60 -1.11 -10.71 -10.16
C PHE A 60 -2.39 -9.88 -10.03
N GLY A 61 -3.55 -10.55 -10.19
CA GLY A 61 -4.87 -9.91 -10.22
C GLY A 61 -5.23 -9.17 -11.51
N GLY A 62 -4.40 -9.24 -12.56
CA GLY A 62 -4.67 -8.69 -13.88
C GLY A 62 -5.66 -9.53 -14.70
N LYS A 63 -6.10 -9.02 -15.87
CA LYS A 63 -7.03 -9.74 -16.76
C LYS A 63 -6.52 -11.14 -17.11
N SER A 64 -5.26 -11.26 -17.54
CA SER A 64 -4.70 -12.55 -17.96
C SER A 64 -4.61 -13.54 -16.80
N ASP A 65 -4.19 -13.08 -15.61
CA ASP A 65 -4.11 -13.91 -14.40
C ASP A 65 -5.51 -14.39 -13.97
N ILE A 66 -6.50 -13.49 -13.98
CA ILE A 66 -7.89 -13.85 -13.66
C ILE A 66 -8.42 -14.90 -14.63
N LEU A 67 -8.30 -14.70 -15.95
CA LEU A 67 -8.83 -15.63 -16.94
C LEU A 67 -8.09 -16.98 -16.87
N ALA A 68 -6.76 -16.97 -16.79
CA ALA A 68 -5.95 -18.19 -16.72
C ALA A 68 -6.24 -18.98 -15.43
N ARG A 69 -6.24 -18.32 -14.27
CA ARG A 69 -6.55 -18.95 -12.98
C ARG A 69 -7.93 -19.59 -12.97
N ASN A 70 -8.93 -18.91 -13.52
CA ASN A 70 -10.30 -19.43 -13.59
C ASN A 70 -10.43 -20.59 -14.60
N GLN A 71 -9.71 -20.56 -15.72
CA GLN A 71 -9.62 -21.70 -16.63
C GLN A 71 -8.98 -22.91 -15.94
N VAL A 72 -7.88 -22.71 -15.22
CA VAL A 72 -7.13 -23.79 -14.57
C VAL A 72 -7.93 -24.44 -13.44
N TYR A 73 -8.48 -23.65 -12.52
CA TYR A 73 -9.16 -24.20 -11.34
C TYR A 73 -10.67 -24.40 -11.51
N GLY A 74 -11.30 -23.65 -12.42
CA GLY A 74 -12.74 -23.68 -12.65
C GLY A 74 -13.15 -24.31 -13.99
N GLY A 75 -12.19 -24.68 -14.83
CA GLY A 75 -12.44 -25.27 -16.16
C GLY A 75 -12.95 -24.28 -17.22
N ARG A 76 -13.18 -23.02 -16.86
CA ARG A 76 -13.70 -21.96 -17.75
C ARG A 76 -13.12 -20.60 -17.41
N PRO A 77 -12.77 -19.75 -18.39
CA PRO A 77 -12.13 -18.48 -18.12
C PRO A 77 -13.12 -17.46 -17.53
N ASP A 78 -14.43 -17.64 -17.73
CA ASP A 78 -15.49 -16.76 -17.23
C ASP A 78 -16.01 -17.13 -15.82
N GLN A 79 -15.44 -18.16 -15.17
CA GLN A 79 -15.81 -18.60 -13.83
C GLN A 79 -15.70 -17.47 -12.77
N TYR A 80 -14.87 -16.44 -13.01
CA TYR A 80 -14.76 -15.30 -12.11
C TYR A 80 -16.10 -14.61 -11.86
N LYS A 81 -17.03 -14.63 -12.84
CA LYS A 81 -18.38 -14.04 -12.70
C LYS A 81 -19.16 -14.70 -11.56
N ILE A 82 -19.11 -16.03 -11.48
CA ILE A 82 -19.74 -16.79 -10.40
C ILE A 82 -19.11 -16.42 -9.04
N THR A 83 -17.80 -16.21 -8.99
CA THR A 83 -17.13 -15.76 -7.77
C THR A 83 -17.57 -14.35 -7.37
N LEU A 84 -17.70 -13.42 -8.33
CA LEU A 84 -18.22 -12.07 -8.07
C LEU A 84 -19.65 -12.13 -7.51
N ASP A 85 -20.52 -12.96 -8.10
CA ASP A 85 -21.90 -13.14 -7.65
C ASP A 85 -21.95 -13.74 -6.24
N ARG A 86 -21.11 -14.73 -5.95
CA ARG A 86 -20.99 -15.32 -4.61
C ARG A 86 -20.57 -14.30 -3.56
N VAL A 87 -19.57 -13.47 -3.86
CA VAL A 87 -19.12 -12.42 -2.93
C VAL A 87 -20.20 -11.35 -2.74
N ALA A 88 -20.88 -10.94 -3.80
CA ALA A 88 -21.98 -9.99 -3.72
C ALA A 88 -23.14 -10.51 -2.85
N ALA A 89 -23.48 -11.80 -2.99
CA ALA A 89 -24.56 -12.45 -2.25
C ALA A 89 -24.18 -12.89 -0.82
N ALA A 90 -22.89 -12.99 -0.49
CA ALA A 90 -22.42 -13.48 0.80
C ALA A 90 -23.01 -12.70 1.99
N THR A 91 -23.43 -13.42 3.02
CA THR A 91 -24.01 -12.85 4.25
C THR A 91 -23.06 -12.99 5.43
N ALA A 92 -23.28 -12.20 6.50
CA ALA A 92 -22.52 -12.33 7.74
C ALA A 92 -22.63 -13.75 8.33
N LYS A 93 -23.78 -14.41 8.15
CA LYS A 93 -24.00 -15.79 8.55
C LYS A 93 -23.08 -16.74 7.79
N ASP A 94 -23.00 -16.61 6.46
CA ASP A 94 -22.15 -17.48 5.63
C ASP A 94 -20.68 -17.39 6.04
N LEU A 95 -20.19 -16.17 6.32
CA LEU A 95 -18.82 -15.93 6.77
C LEU A 95 -18.59 -16.53 8.16
N LYS A 96 -19.50 -16.31 9.09
CA LYS A 96 -19.40 -16.86 10.44
C LYS A 96 -19.41 -18.39 10.45
N GLU A 97 -20.30 -19.02 9.68
CA GLU A 97 -20.36 -20.48 9.57
C GLU A 97 -19.10 -21.04 8.91
N SER A 98 -18.60 -20.38 7.86
CA SER A 98 -17.34 -20.76 7.22
C SER A 98 -16.15 -20.62 8.16
N ALA A 99 -16.07 -19.53 8.91
CA ALA A 99 -15.01 -19.32 9.90
C ALA A 99 -15.06 -20.37 11.01
N ASN A 100 -16.25 -20.65 11.56
CA ASN A 100 -16.41 -21.71 12.56
C ASN A 100 -16.08 -23.10 12.01
N ARG A 101 -16.26 -23.35 10.71
CA ARG A 101 -15.89 -24.63 10.10
C ARG A 101 -14.39 -24.80 9.92
N TRP A 102 -13.68 -23.75 9.55
CA TRP A 102 -12.29 -23.85 9.07
C TRP A 102 -11.24 -23.28 10.00
N LEU A 103 -11.62 -22.38 10.92
CA LEU A 103 -10.70 -21.65 11.79
C LEU A 103 -10.87 -22.02 13.28
N SER A 104 -11.72 -23.00 13.61
CA SER A 104 -11.95 -23.46 14.99
C SER A 104 -11.15 -24.71 15.36
N ASP A 105 -10.60 -25.43 14.38
CA ASP A 105 -9.94 -26.74 14.57
C ASP A 105 -8.41 -26.61 14.51
N GLY A 106 -7.85 -25.92 15.50
CA GLY A 106 -6.42 -25.76 15.69
C GLY A 106 -5.70 -24.88 14.66
N VAL A 107 -4.44 -24.57 14.96
CA VAL A 107 -3.59 -23.74 14.10
C VAL A 107 -2.21 -24.38 13.97
N TYR A 108 -1.55 -24.13 12.83
CA TYR A 108 -0.12 -24.37 12.70
C TYR A 108 0.60 -23.03 12.89
N ILE A 109 1.42 -22.93 13.94
CA ILE A 109 2.17 -21.72 14.28
C ILE A 109 3.59 -21.87 13.74
N LEU A 110 4.01 -20.91 12.91
CA LEU A 110 5.36 -20.81 12.39
C LEU A 110 6.02 -19.52 12.90
N GLU A 111 6.96 -19.67 13.81
CA GLU A 111 7.82 -18.57 14.27
C GLU A 111 9.05 -18.46 13.37
N ILE A 112 9.32 -17.24 12.90
CA ILE A 112 10.50 -16.95 12.08
C ILE A 112 11.41 -16.01 12.86
N HIS A 113 12.50 -16.56 13.40
CA HIS A 113 13.54 -15.78 14.06
C HIS A 113 14.57 -15.26 13.05
N PRO A 114 15.26 -14.15 13.36
CA PRO A 114 16.37 -13.68 12.53
C PRO A 114 17.43 -14.76 12.36
N PHE A 115 17.79 -15.06 11.11
CA PHE A 115 18.87 -16.00 10.79
C PHE A 115 20.26 -15.34 10.94
N PRO A 116 21.35 -16.12 11.12
CA PRO A 116 22.72 -15.61 11.08
C PRO A 116 23.11 -15.03 9.71
N ASN A 117 24.23 -14.30 9.69
CA ASN A 117 24.78 -13.68 8.47
C ASN A 117 25.03 -14.71 7.36
N TYR A 118 24.32 -14.56 6.24
CA TYR A 118 24.53 -15.37 5.04
C TYR A 118 25.76 -14.90 4.25
N SER A 119 26.52 -15.85 3.70
CA SER A 119 27.50 -15.59 2.66
C SER A 119 26.90 -15.89 1.28
N ALA A 120 27.31 -15.13 0.26
CA ALA A 120 26.84 -15.32 -1.10
C ALA A 120 27.31 -16.67 -1.66
N SER A 121 26.39 -17.40 -2.30
CA SER A 121 26.72 -18.55 -3.14
C SER A 121 27.41 -18.06 -4.42
N THR A 122 28.45 -18.77 -4.87
CA THR A 122 29.29 -18.41 -6.04
C THR A 122 28.75 -18.92 -7.38
N LYS A 123 27.59 -19.59 -7.40
CA LYS A 123 26.98 -20.04 -8.67
C LYS A 123 26.05 -18.97 -9.23
N ASP A 124 26.57 -18.24 -10.21
CA ASP A 124 25.81 -17.29 -11.00
C ASP A 124 25.16 -17.99 -12.21
N ALA A 125 24.04 -17.46 -12.70
CA ALA A 125 23.45 -17.91 -13.95
C ALA A 125 24.30 -17.42 -15.13
N ASP A 126 24.49 -18.24 -16.16
CA ASP A 126 25.15 -17.81 -17.39
C ASP A 126 24.28 -16.76 -18.10
N ARG A 127 24.74 -15.50 -18.08
CA ARG A 127 24.11 -14.34 -18.73
C ARG A 127 24.85 -13.92 -20.02
N SER A 128 25.71 -14.78 -20.57
CA SER A 128 26.52 -14.46 -21.76
C SER A 128 25.70 -14.28 -23.04
N LYS A 129 24.48 -14.84 -23.09
CA LYS A 129 23.52 -14.65 -24.18
C LYS A 129 22.26 -13.95 -23.69
N LEU A 130 21.95 -12.83 -24.31
CA LEU A 130 20.64 -12.22 -24.22
C LEU A 130 19.62 -13.13 -24.94
N PRO A 131 18.42 -13.33 -24.38
CA PRO A 131 17.32 -13.96 -25.12
C PRO A 131 16.91 -13.08 -26.31
N ASP A 132 16.49 -13.71 -27.40
CA ASP A 132 15.96 -12.98 -28.56
C ASP A 132 14.74 -12.16 -28.14
N VAL A 133 14.82 -10.85 -28.39
CA VAL A 133 13.70 -9.93 -28.27
C VAL A 133 13.03 -9.82 -29.63
N GLY A 134 11.78 -10.27 -29.72
CA GLY A 134 10.96 -10.07 -30.91
C GLY A 134 10.56 -8.60 -31.09
N ASP A 135 9.83 -8.32 -32.17
CA ASP A 135 9.33 -6.99 -32.44
C ASP A 135 8.34 -6.53 -31.36
N PHE A 136 8.55 -5.31 -30.86
CA PHE A 136 7.65 -4.71 -29.88
C PHE A 136 6.46 -4.06 -30.59
N PRO A 137 5.23 -4.20 -30.06
CA PRO A 137 4.08 -3.49 -30.60
C PRO A 137 4.29 -1.98 -30.47
N THR A 138 3.85 -1.22 -31.48
CA THR A 138 3.90 0.25 -31.43
C THR A 138 2.94 0.76 -30.34
N LEU A 139 3.49 1.41 -29.32
CA LEU A 139 2.73 1.99 -28.23
C LEU A 139 1.93 3.21 -28.74
N ARG A 140 0.63 3.22 -28.47
CA ARG A 140 -0.24 4.38 -28.73
C ARG A 140 -0.65 4.99 -27.39
N PHE A 141 -0.36 6.27 -27.22
CA PHE A 141 -0.78 7.03 -26.05
C PHE A 141 -2.09 7.77 -26.32
N PRO A 142 -2.94 7.98 -25.30
CA PRO A 142 -4.06 8.89 -25.43
C PRO A 142 -3.56 10.32 -25.63
N ASP A 143 -4.38 11.15 -26.28
CA ASP A 143 -4.13 12.58 -26.34
C ASP A 143 -4.18 13.19 -24.94
N LEU A 144 -3.35 14.21 -24.71
CA LEU A 144 -3.25 14.90 -23.42
C LEU A 144 -3.95 16.25 -23.48
N GLU A 145 -5.00 16.40 -22.68
CA GLU A 145 -5.64 17.69 -22.47
C GLU A 145 -4.95 18.43 -21.33
N LYS A 146 -4.74 19.74 -21.49
CA LYS A 146 -4.06 20.57 -20.50
C LYS A 146 -4.91 21.79 -20.21
N THR A 147 -5.11 22.07 -18.93
CA THR A 147 -5.79 23.28 -18.48
C THR A 147 -5.15 23.84 -17.21
N THR A 148 -5.53 25.05 -16.83
CA THR A 148 -5.13 25.68 -15.56
C THR A 148 -6.39 26.14 -14.85
N LEU A 149 -6.57 25.68 -13.61
CA LEU A 149 -7.69 26.06 -12.76
C LEU A 149 -7.55 27.52 -12.31
N ALA A 150 -8.67 28.11 -11.85
CA ALA A 150 -8.69 29.49 -11.37
C ALA A 150 -7.72 29.76 -10.20
N ASN A 151 -7.35 28.73 -9.43
CA ASN A 151 -6.37 28.81 -8.34
C ASN A 151 -4.92 28.57 -8.79
N GLY A 152 -4.66 28.49 -10.09
CA GLY A 152 -3.33 28.30 -10.67
C GLY A 152 -2.85 26.84 -10.77
N LEU A 153 -3.62 25.87 -10.27
CA LEU A 153 -3.27 24.45 -10.44
C LEU A 153 -3.33 24.05 -11.91
N LYS A 154 -2.21 23.50 -12.41
CA LYS A 154 -2.12 22.91 -13.75
C LYS A 154 -2.69 21.50 -13.72
N VAL A 155 -3.56 21.20 -14.68
CA VAL A 155 -4.19 19.88 -14.83
C VAL A 155 -3.79 19.30 -16.17
N ILE A 156 -3.35 18.04 -16.15
CA ILE A 156 -3.08 17.23 -17.33
C ILE A 156 -4.03 16.04 -17.25
N LEU A 157 -4.89 15.90 -18.26
CA LEU A 157 -5.87 14.83 -18.36
C LEU A 157 -5.48 13.90 -19.50
N ALA A 158 -5.50 12.60 -19.22
CA ALA A 158 -5.35 11.53 -20.20
C ALA A 158 -6.56 10.61 -20.06
N GLU A 159 -7.44 10.56 -21.06
CA GLU A 159 -8.69 9.81 -20.97
C GLU A 159 -8.56 8.38 -21.49
N ARG A 160 -9.11 7.44 -20.70
CA ARG A 160 -9.31 6.03 -21.08
C ARG A 160 -10.62 5.54 -20.48
N HIS A 161 -11.51 5.00 -21.30
CA HIS A 161 -12.86 4.60 -20.87
C HIS A 161 -13.03 3.08 -20.68
N ASP A 162 -11.94 2.33 -20.58
CA ASP A 162 -11.96 0.87 -20.44
C ASP A 162 -12.52 0.40 -19.09
N ILE A 163 -12.38 1.23 -18.05
CA ILE A 163 -12.81 0.93 -16.68
C ILE A 163 -13.44 2.16 -16.01
N PRO A 164 -14.39 1.97 -15.06
CA PRO A 164 -15.04 3.06 -14.35
C PRO A 164 -14.20 3.55 -13.14
N VAL A 165 -12.94 3.90 -13.38
CA VAL A 165 -12.01 4.43 -12.38
C VAL A 165 -11.48 5.78 -12.85
N VAL A 166 -11.24 6.69 -11.90
CA VAL A 166 -10.57 7.96 -12.14
C VAL A 166 -9.40 8.06 -11.18
N ASP A 167 -8.20 8.27 -11.73
CA ASP A 167 -6.97 8.40 -10.97
C ASP A 167 -6.48 9.85 -10.95
N PHE A 168 -6.07 10.29 -9.77
CA PHE A 168 -5.46 11.60 -9.52
C PHE A 168 -4.07 11.40 -8.94
N ASN A 169 -3.13 12.22 -9.40
CA ASN A 169 -1.80 12.32 -8.84
C ASN A 169 -1.44 13.80 -8.67
N TRP A 170 -1.61 14.32 -7.47
CA TRP A 170 -1.14 15.66 -7.11
C TRP A 170 0.35 15.58 -6.83
N VAL A 171 1.13 16.39 -7.55
CA VAL A 171 2.59 16.44 -7.45
C VAL A 171 3.00 17.80 -6.90
N PHE A 172 3.84 17.76 -5.87
CA PHE A 172 4.37 18.92 -5.17
C PHE A 172 5.89 18.90 -5.28
N ASP A 173 6.48 20.05 -5.63
CA ASP A 173 7.94 20.25 -5.65
C ASP A 173 8.45 20.43 -4.21
N ALA A 174 8.51 19.32 -3.48
CA ALA A 174 8.70 19.28 -2.03
C ALA A 174 9.27 17.94 -1.54
N GLY A 175 10.12 17.27 -2.35
CA GLY A 175 10.75 16.01 -1.98
C GLY A 175 11.73 16.12 -0.80
N TYR A 176 12.20 14.98 -0.29
CA TYR A 176 13.10 14.93 0.87
C TYR A 176 14.52 15.47 0.60
N ALA A 177 14.86 15.89 -0.63
CA ALA A 177 16.02 16.73 -0.88
C ALA A 177 15.91 18.09 -0.17
N ALA A 178 14.69 18.61 0.02
CA ALA A 178 14.44 19.84 0.75
C ALA A 178 14.76 19.74 2.25
N ASP A 179 14.91 18.52 2.80
CA ASP A 179 15.30 18.30 4.19
C ASP A 179 16.77 18.71 4.46
N GLN A 180 17.56 19.10 3.44
CA GLN A 180 18.97 19.52 3.58
C GLN A 180 19.19 20.58 4.67
N PHE A 181 18.23 21.50 4.84
CA PHE A 181 18.30 22.57 5.84
C PHE A 181 17.54 22.25 7.14
N GLY A 182 17.04 21.01 7.27
CA GLY A 182 16.21 20.56 8.38
C GLY A 182 16.63 19.18 8.88
N LEU A 183 15.66 18.45 9.42
CA LEU A 183 15.87 17.08 9.87
C LEU A 183 15.67 16.13 8.68
N PRO A 184 16.66 15.29 8.32
CA PRO A 184 16.49 14.29 7.27
C PRO A 184 15.28 13.39 7.55
N GLY A 185 14.43 13.19 6.55
CA GLY A 185 13.23 12.36 6.63
C GLY A 185 11.95 13.12 6.97
N THR A 186 12.02 14.42 7.27
CA THR A 186 10.87 15.26 7.59
C THR A 186 9.84 15.27 6.49
N ALA A 187 10.21 15.54 5.23
CA ALA A 187 9.26 15.54 4.11
C ALA A 187 8.49 14.21 4.03
N SER A 188 9.18 13.07 4.13
CA SER A 188 8.52 11.75 4.10
C SER A 188 7.62 11.49 5.31
N MET A 189 7.99 12.00 6.49
CA MET A 189 7.18 11.84 7.70
C MET A 189 5.91 12.69 7.61
N THR A 190 6.03 13.94 7.15
CA THR A 190 4.89 14.82 6.91
C THR A 190 3.90 14.18 5.94
N MET A 191 4.39 13.62 4.83
CA MET A 191 3.50 12.93 3.88
C MET A 191 2.81 11.71 4.50
N ASN A 192 3.53 10.91 5.30
CA ASN A 192 2.94 9.76 5.99
C ASN A 192 1.90 10.16 7.04
N MET A 193 2.00 11.36 7.62
CA MET A 193 1.07 11.84 8.63
C MET A 193 -0.22 12.45 8.04
N LEU A 194 -0.31 12.64 6.71
CA LEU A 194 -1.46 13.30 6.08
C LEU A 194 -2.78 12.55 6.33
N ASP A 195 -2.78 11.22 6.26
CA ASP A 195 -3.98 10.40 6.48
C ASP A 195 -4.08 9.79 7.89
N GLU A 196 -3.25 10.26 8.83
CA GLU A 196 -3.30 9.88 10.25
C GLU A 196 -4.30 10.71 11.07
N GLY A 197 -4.85 11.76 10.48
CA GLY A 197 -5.92 12.53 11.11
C GLY A 197 -6.12 13.90 10.49
N THR A 198 -7.38 14.30 10.44
CA THR A 198 -7.82 15.62 10.00
C THR A 198 -8.63 16.30 11.10
N LYS A 199 -9.00 17.57 10.89
CA LYS A 199 -9.92 18.29 11.78
C LYS A 199 -11.28 17.60 11.96
N LYS A 200 -11.67 16.69 11.06
CA LYS A 200 -13.00 16.06 11.01
C LYS A 200 -12.98 14.56 11.27
N ARG A 201 -11.84 13.90 11.11
CA ARG A 201 -11.73 12.43 11.07
C ARG A 201 -10.41 11.97 11.66
N SER A 202 -10.47 10.93 12.48
CA SER A 202 -9.31 10.12 12.90
C SER A 202 -8.75 9.28 11.75
N ALA A 203 -7.54 8.74 11.92
CA ALA A 203 -6.93 7.78 10.98
C ALA A 203 -7.87 6.60 10.64
N LEU A 204 -8.51 6.04 11.66
CA LEU A 204 -9.42 4.90 11.51
C LEU A 204 -10.69 5.27 10.71
N GLU A 205 -11.23 6.47 10.91
CA GLU A 205 -12.38 6.96 10.15
C GLU A 205 -12.01 7.27 8.69
N ILE A 206 -10.82 7.83 8.44
CA ILE A 206 -10.29 8.02 7.09
C ILE A 206 -10.16 6.66 6.39
N SER A 207 -9.57 5.68 7.06
CA SER A 207 -9.43 4.30 6.56
C SER A 207 -10.79 3.67 6.25
N ALA A 208 -11.74 3.74 7.18
CA ALA A 208 -13.08 3.19 6.99
C ALA A 208 -13.85 3.87 5.83
N GLU A 209 -13.65 5.18 5.64
CA GLU A 209 -14.28 5.91 4.53
C GLU A 209 -13.62 5.56 3.18
N LYS A 210 -12.28 5.42 3.11
CA LYS A 210 -11.59 4.91 1.91
C LYS A 210 -12.20 3.57 1.48
N ASP A 211 -12.36 2.66 2.44
CA ASP A 211 -12.90 1.34 2.18
C ASP A 211 -14.37 1.38 1.74
N ARG A 212 -15.20 2.19 2.40
CA ARG A 212 -16.62 2.37 2.07
C ARG A 212 -16.81 2.91 0.66
N LEU A 213 -15.96 3.84 0.24
CA LEU A 213 -15.97 4.41 -1.10
C LEU A 213 -15.33 3.47 -2.14
N GLY A 214 -14.65 2.42 -1.68
CA GLY A 214 -13.81 1.59 -2.54
C GLY A 214 -12.67 2.37 -3.15
N ALA A 215 -12.22 3.46 -2.51
CA ALA A 215 -11.17 4.35 -2.97
C ALA A 215 -9.80 3.89 -2.46
N SER A 216 -8.74 4.28 -3.16
CA SER A 216 -7.36 4.14 -2.68
C SER A 216 -6.74 5.53 -2.64
N LEU A 217 -6.51 6.05 -1.44
CA LEU A 217 -5.85 7.32 -1.19
C LEU A 217 -4.56 7.05 -0.43
N GLY A 218 -3.46 7.62 -0.90
CA GLY A 218 -2.17 7.51 -0.26
C GLY A 218 -1.25 8.66 -0.65
N SER A 219 -0.22 8.84 0.16
CA SER A 219 0.72 9.96 0.07
C SER A 219 2.15 9.44 0.17
N GLY A 220 3.10 10.23 -0.31
CA GLY A 220 4.51 9.85 -0.19
C GLY A 220 5.45 10.93 -0.66
N SER A 221 6.72 10.74 -0.32
CA SER A 221 7.83 11.61 -0.70
C SER A 221 8.87 10.81 -1.48
N GLN A 222 9.39 11.43 -2.53
CA GLN A 222 10.55 11.01 -3.31
C GLN A 222 11.66 12.07 -3.13
N LEU A 223 12.77 11.92 -3.84
CA LEU A 223 13.91 12.81 -3.71
C LEU A 223 13.50 14.27 -4.01
N ASP A 224 12.83 14.50 -5.14
CA ASP A 224 12.48 15.85 -5.60
C ASP A 224 11.01 16.22 -5.38
N ILE A 225 10.12 15.23 -5.36
CA ILE A 225 8.69 15.48 -5.29
C ILE A 225 8.03 14.80 -4.09
N CYS A 226 6.98 15.43 -3.60
CA CYS A 226 5.94 14.76 -2.83
C CYS A 226 4.72 14.54 -3.72
N ASN A 227 3.95 13.50 -3.43
CA ASN A 227 2.71 13.27 -4.14
C ASN A 227 1.59 12.77 -3.22
N VAL A 228 0.36 13.09 -3.61
CA VAL A 228 -0.85 12.45 -3.10
C VAL A 228 -1.55 11.80 -4.28
N ARG A 229 -1.90 10.52 -4.14
CA ARG A 229 -2.53 9.72 -5.18
C ARG A 229 -3.90 9.28 -4.72
N LEU A 230 -4.91 9.46 -5.56
CA LEU A 230 -6.26 8.96 -5.36
C LEU A 230 -6.66 8.10 -6.55
N SER A 231 -7.16 6.90 -6.29
CA SER A 231 -7.87 6.09 -7.26
C SER A 231 -9.31 5.92 -6.81
N ALA A 232 -10.27 6.49 -7.52
CA ALA A 232 -11.68 6.50 -7.14
C ALA A 232 -12.55 5.73 -8.15
N LEU A 233 -13.55 4.99 -7.66
CA LEU A 233 -14.61 4.48 -8.53
C LEU A 233 -15.43 5.67 -9.06
N LYS A 234 -15.77 5.65 -10.35
CA LYS A 234 -16.52 6.75 -11.01
C LYS A 234 -17.81 7.11 -10.27
N GLU A 235 -18.52 6.12 -9.75
CA GLU A 235 -19.77 6.31 -8.97
C GLU A 235 -19.58 7.00 -7.61
N ASN A 236 -18.35 6.95 -7.04
CA ASN A 236 -18.01 7.51 -5.73
C ASN A 236 -16.98 8.65 -5.84
N LEU A 237 -16.82 9.23 -7.04
CA LEU A 237 -15.76 10.19 -7.34
C LEU A 237 -15.84 11.43 -6.46
N GLU A 238 -17.02 12.02 -6.33
CA GLU A 238 -17.23 13.26 -5.58
C GLU A 238 -16.86 13.10 -4.11
N GLN A 239 -17.35 12.04 -3.46
CA GLN A 239 -17.05 11.74 -2.06
C GLN A 239 -15.57 11.42 -1.86
N SER A 240 -14.95 10.73 -2.83
CA SER A 240 -13.52 10.39 -2.79
C SER A 240 -12.64 11.64 -2.90
N LEU A 241 -13.02 12.58 -3.76
CA LEU A 241 -12.35 13.88 -3.88
C LEU A 241 -12.54 14.73 -2.62
N ALA A 242 -13.72 14.71 -2.02
CA ALA A 242 -13.98 15.40 -0.75
C ALA A 242 -13.10 14.85 0.39
N LEU A 243 -12.93 13.52 0.46
CA LEU A 243 -12.02 12.89 1.41
C LEU A 243 -10.56 13.29 1.15
N ALA A 244 -10.10 13.23 -0.10
CA ALA A 244 -8.76 13.64 -0.48
C ALA A 244 -8.49 15.12 -0.16
N ALA A 245 -9.44 16.01 -0.43
CA ALA A 245 -9.33 17.43 -0.10
C ALA A 245 -9.20 17.66 1.42
N ASP A 246 -9.96 16.93 2.25
CA ASP A 246 -9.86 17.02 3.71
C ASP A 246 -8.47 16.57 4.21
N VAL A 247 -7.98 15.44 3.70
CA VAL A 247 -6.64 14.90 4.01
C VAL A 247 -5.52 15.85 3.60
N ILE A 248 -5.63 16.46 2.41
CA ILE A 248 -4.59 17.36 1.88
C ILE A 248 -4.61 18.72 2.58
N LEU A 249 -5.80 19.27 2.84
CA LEU A 249 -5.94 20.67 3.27
C LEU A 249 -6.13 20.85 4.79
N ASN A 250 -6.55 19.80 5.51
CA ASN A 250 -6.84 19.88 6.95
C ASN A 250 -6.19 18.78 7.81
N PRO A 251 -4.95 18.33 7.55
CA PRO A 251 -4.28 17.38 8.45
C PRO A 251 -4.01 18.05 9.81
N VAL A 252 -4.12 17.28 10.91
CA VAL A 252 -3.88 17.79 12.28
C VAL A 252 -2.66 17.18 12.96
N PHE A 253 -2.04 16.18 12.34
CA PHE A 253 -0.82 15.51 12.83
C PHE A 253 -0.88 15.10 14.31
N PRO A 254 -1.76 14.14 14.70
CA PRO A 254 -1.90 13.74 16.10
C PRO A 254 -0.57 13.24 16.70
N GLU A 255 -0.25 13.68 17.92
CA GLU A 255 1.02 13.37 18.58
C GLU A 255 1.20 11.87 18.89
N ASP A 256 0.11 11.19 19.23
CA ASP A 256 0.08 9.74 19.46
C ASP A 256 0.36 8.96 18.17
N GLU A 257 -0.22 9.39 17.05
CA GLU A 257 0.07 8.82 15.73
C GLU A 257 1.50 9.11 15.27
N LEU A 258 2.00 10.32 15.51
CA LEU A 258 3.40 10.67 15.23
C LEU A 258 4.37 9.79 16.05
N ALA A 259 4.10 9.61 17.34
CA ALA A 259 4.90 8.74 18.19
C ALA A 259 4.88 7.29 17.69
N ARG A 260 3.72 6.78 17.25
CA ARG A 260 3.59 5.45 16.64
C ARG A 260 4.41 5.36 15.35
N LEU A 261 4.31 6.33 14.44
CA LEU A 261 5.06 6.34 13.19
C LEU A 261 6.57 6.50 13.40
N LYS A 262 7.02 7.27 14.40
CA LYS A 262 8.44 7.35 14.79
C LYS A 262 8.97 5.97 15.20
N LYS A 263 8.23 5.22 16.03
CA LYS A 263 8.61 3.84 16.41
C LYS A 263 8.70 2.91 15.21
N GLN A 264 7.71 2.95 14.32
CA GLN A 264 7.72 2.15 13.08
C GLN A 264 8.89 2.54 12.16
N ARG A 265 9.19 3.84 12.04
CA ARG A 265 10.32 4.36 11.25
C ARG A 265 11.65 3.88 11.79
N LEU A 266 11.86 3.89 13.11
CA LEU A 266 13.08 3.37 13.73
C LEU A 266 13.27 1.87 13.44
N ALA A 267 12.21 1.07 13.54
CA ALA A 267 12.26 -0.34 13.16
C ALA A 267 12.61 -0.53 11.67
N ARG A 268 12.01 0.29 10.78
CA ARG A 268 12.33 0.30 9.35
C ARG A 268 13.80 0.66 9.11
N ILE A 269 14.33 1.69 9.75
CA ILE A 269 15.74 2.10 9.59
C ILE A 269 16.69 0.98 10.03
N LYS A 270 16.42 0.29 11.14
CA LYS A 270 17.19 -0.88 11.56
C LYS A 270 17.19 -1.98 10.50
N GLN A 271 16.03 -2.27 9.92
CA GLN A 271 15.92 -3.24 8.82
C GLN A 271 16.66 -2.79 7.56
N GLU A 272 16.60 -1.50 7.23
CA GLU A 272 17.31 -0.93 6.08
C GLU A 272 18.83 -1.09 6.22
N LYS A 273 19.36 -0.95 7.44
CA LYS A 273 20.79 -1.08 7.76
C LYS A 273 21.33 -2.51 7.67
N VAL A 274 20.49 -3.53 7.55
CA VAL A 274 20.94 -4.95 7.47
C VAL A 274 20.57 -5.63 6.15
N ARG A 275 19.78 -4.97 5.30
CA ARG A 275 19.42 -5.47 3.97
C ARG A 275 20.37 -4.89 2.92
N PRO A 276 21.05 -5.71 2.09
CA PRO A 276 22.12 -5.25 1.21
C PRO A 276 21.77 -4.02 0.34
N PHE A 277 20.60 -4.07 -0.32
CA PHE A 277 20.19 -2.99 -1.23
C PHE A 277 19.85 -1.69 -0.49
N SER A 278 19.04 -1.75 0.57
CA SER A 278 18.68 -0.55 1.32
C SER A 278 19.86 0.03 2.09
N MET A 279 20.80 -0.79 2.58
CA MET A 279 22.01 -0.29 3.23
C MET A 279 22.83 0.56 2.25
N ALA A 280 22.98 0.10 1.01
CA ALA A 280 23.64 0.86 -0.04
C ALA A 280 22.93 2.20 -0.30
N LEU A 281 21.59 2.21 -0.41
CA LEU A 281 20.80 3.44 -0.60
C LEU A 281 20.94 4.45 0.55
N ARG A 282 21.34 4.01 1.76
CA ARG A 282 21.58 4.91 2.89
C ARG A 282 22.96 5.55 2.88
N VAL A 283 23.97 4.87 2.34
CA VAL A 283 25.38 5.29 2.42
C VAL A 283 25.85 5.93 1.12
N PHE A 284 25.48 5.35 -0.02
CA PHE A 284 25.88 5.77 -1.36
C PHE A 284 25.66 7.26 -1.67
N PRO A 285 24.53 7.90 -1.27
CA PRO A 285 24.26 9.28 -1.68
C PRO A 285 25.27 10.27 -1.12
N LYS A 286 25.71 10.09 0.13
CA LYS A 286 26.76 10.91 0.75
C LYS A 286 28.11 10.74 0.06
N LEU A 287 28.44 9.53 -0.37
CA LEU A 287 29.70 9.25 -1.08
C LEU A 287 29.71 9.89 -2.48
N LEU A 288 28.55 9.94 -3.14
CA LEU A 288 28.41 10.47 -4.48
C LEU A 288 28.36 12.01 -4.50
N TYR A 289 27.58 12.60 -3.58
CA TYR A 289 27.25 14.02 -3.61
C TYR A 289 28.01 14.87 -2.57
N GLY A 290 28.64 14.25 -1.56
CA GLY A 290 29.20 14.94 -0.40
C GLY A 290 28.15 15.20 0.69
N GLU A 291 28.60 15.48 1.91
CA GLU A 291 27.69 15.59 3.08
C GLU A 291 26.75 16.79 3.01
N ASP A 292 27.21 17.92 2.47
CA ASP A 292 26.48 19.19 2.45
C ASP A 292 25.56 19.37 1.22
N HIS A 293 25.33 18.32 0.42
CA HIS A 293 24.50 18.39 -0.79
C HIS A 293 23.04 17.98 -0.52
N ALA A 294 22.07 18.59 -1.21
CA ALA A 294 20.64 18.27 -1.04
C ALA A 294 20.31 16.78 -1.18
N TYR A 295 21.03 16.10 -2.08
CA TYR A 295 20.86 14.68 -2.38
C TYR A 295 21.72 13.76 -1.51
N SER A 296 22.35 14.27 -0.45
CA SER A 296 23.16 13.45 0.47
C SER A 296 22.31 12.65 1.46
N ASN A 297 21.01 12.97 1.56
CA ASN A 297 20.05 12.25 2.39
C ASN A 297 19.91 10.78 1.96
N PRO A 298 19.62 9.84 2.90
CA PRO A 298 19.34 8.46 2.56
C PRO A 298 18.25 8.34 1.49
N LEU A 299 18.54 7.67 0.37
CA LEU A 299 17.59 7.52 -0.75
C LEU A 299 16.37 6.65 -0.40
N THR A 300 16.37 6.03 0.78
CA THR A 300 15.19 5.38 1.35
C THR A 300 14.14 6.38 1.85
N GLY A 301 14.46 7.68 1.84
CA GLY A 301 13.63 8.80 2.30
C GLY A 301 13.37 8.80 3.80
N SER A 302 13.90 7.82 4.54
CA SER A 302 13.52 7.57 5.93
C SER A 302 14.20 8.47 6.95
N GLY A 303 15.16 9.30 6.51
CA GLY A 303 16.05 10.01 7.42
C GLY A 303 16.98 9.10 8.22
N THR A 304 17.32 9.53 9.43
CA THR A 304 18.24 8.86 10.36
C THR A 304 17.53 8.53 11.67
N GLU A 305 18.12 7.65 12.48
CA GLU A 305 17.62 7.37 13.83
C GLU A 305 17.58 8.65 14.67
N ALA A 306 18.64 9.48 14.62
CA ALA A 306 18.72 10.75 15.33
C ALA A 306 17.61 11.74 14.90
N SER A 307 17.43 11.95 13.60
CA SER A 307 16.40 12.84 13.08
C SER A 307 14.97 12.33 13.31
N THR A 308 14.78 11.02 13.46
CA THR A 308 13.48 10.43 13.82
C THR A 308 13.16 10.62 15.31
N MET A 309 14.16 10.64 16.18
CA MET A 309 13.99 10.82 17.63
C MET A 309 13.78 12.27 18.03
N ALA A 310 14.41 13.21 17.33
CA ALA A 310 14.17 14.66 17.46
C ALA A 310 12.70 14.99 17.17
#